data_AF-A0A8J8WAX1-F1
#
_entry.id   AF-A0A8J8WAX1-F1
#
_cell.length_a   1.000
_cell.length_b   1.000
_cell.length_c   1.000
_cell.angle_alpha   90.00
_cell.angle_beta   90.00
_cell.angle_gamma   90.00
#
_symmetry.space_group_name_H-M   'P 1'
#
loop_
_entity.id
_entity.type
_entity.pdbx_description
1 polymer ?
#
loop_
_entity_poly.entity_id
_entity_poly.type
_entity_poly.pdbx_seq_one_letter_code
_entity_poly.pdbx_strand_id
1 'polypeptide(L)'
;MGEEEATLEVEIHVEKQINVVVSCRINQKKHKTLWFLQGREVSRKTVMEKMVELNIQMDSLCQFLPQDRVADFALMNSQQLLVATEKAVEAPQLSHLLQKLNSSLKPLLKIPLWLMKACSSFSSTL
;
A
#
# COMPACT_ATOMS: atom_id res chain seq x y z
N MET A 1 -18.32 -28.67 -16.78
CA MET A 1 -17.38 -28.38 -17.89
C MET A 1 -16.99 -26.92 -17.74
N GLY A 2 -15.70 -26.60 -17.80
CA GLY A 2 -15.21 -25.22 -17.71
C GLY A 2 -14.96 -24.66 -19.10
N GLU A 3 -15.19 -23.36 -19.28
CA GLU A 3 -14.84 -22.67 -20.53
C GLU A 3 -13.31 -22.62 -20.70
N GLU A 4 -12.84 -22.75 -21.95
CA GLU A 4 -11.40 -22.83 -22.25
C GLU A 4 -10.70 -21.47 -22.11
N GLU A 5 -11.45 -20.40 -22.31
CA GLU A 5 -10.96 -19.02 -22.23
C GLU A 5 -11.92 -18.15 -21.42
N ALA A 6 -11.35 -17.32 -20.56
CA ALA A 6 -12.06 -16.25 -19.86
C ALA A 6 -11.40 -14.92 -20.20
N THR A 7 -12.20 -13.89 -20.49
CA THR A 7 -11.71 -12.53 -20.70
C THR A 7 -12.32 -11.63 -19.65
N LEU A 8 -11.49 -10.85 -18.95
CA LEU A 8 -11.91 -9.79 -18.05
C LEU A 8 -11.46 -8.46 -18.63
N GLU A 9 -12.31 -7.45 -18.54
CA GLU A 9 -12.02 -6.10 -19.00
C GLU A 9 -12.50 -5.10 -17.96
N VAL A 10 -11.68 -4.09 -17.70
CA VAL A 10 -11.96 -2.99 -16.80
C VAL A 10 -11.62 -1.69 -17.52
N GLU A 11 -12.57 -0.77 -17.50
CA GLU A 11 -12.38 0.59 -17.98
C GLU A 11 -12.28 1.54 -16.79
N ILE A 12 -11.21 2.33 -16.77
CA ILE A 12 -10.93 3.30 -15.72
C ILE A 12 -11.15 4.69 -16.29
N HIS A 13 -12.10 5.41 -15.70
CA HIS A 13 -12.34 6.80 -16.05
C HIS A 13 -11.21 7.70 -15.52
N VAL A 14 -10.70 8.59 -16.37
CA VAL A 14 -9.67 9.57 -16.01
C VAL A 14 -10.16 10.95 -16.42
N GLU A 15 -10.20 11.89 -15.47
CA GLU A 15 -10.64 13.26 -15.76
C GLU A 15 -9.75 13.90 -16.84
N LYS A 16 -10.39 14.52 -17.84
CA LYS A 16 -9.74 15.27 -18.93
C LYS A 16 -8.79 14.42 -19.80
N GLN A 17 -8.89 13.09 -19.75
CA GLN A 17 -8.11 12.18 -20.58
C GLN A 17 -9.02 11.07 -21.16
N ILE A 18 -8.46 10.28 -22.08
CA ILE A 18 -9.14 9.08 -22.59
C ILE A 18 -9.13 8.03 -21.48
N ASN A 19 -10.27 7.38 -21.27
CA ASN A 19 -10.41 6.29 -20.31
C ASN A 19 -9.39 5.19 -20.60
N VAL A 20 -8.83 4.61 -19.54
CA VAL A 20 -7.83 3.55 -19.65
C VAL A 20 -8.54 2.20 -19.60
N VAL A 21 -8.50 1.47 -20.72
CA VAL A 21 -9.05 0.12 -20.80
C VAL A 21 -7.94 -0.91 -20.59
N VAL A 22 -8.13 -1.78 -19.61
CA VAL A 22 -7.24 -2.91 -19.33
C VAL A 22 -8.03 -4.20 -19.42
N SER A 23 -7.53 -5.16 -20.18
CA SER A 23 -8.12 -6.49 -20.23
C SER A 23 -7.09 -7.58 -20.00
N CYS A 24 -7.55 -8.70 -19.44
CA CYS A 24 -6.75 -9.91 -19.32
C CYS A 24 -7.52 -11.09 -19.89
N ARG A 25 -6.81 -11.94 -20.63
CA ARG A 25 -7.35 -13.19 -21.17
C ARG A 25 -6.65 -14.36 -20.50
N ILE A 26 -7.43 -15.18 -19.81
CA ILE A 26 -6.98 -16.38 -19.12
C ILE A 26 -7.29 -17.56 -20.03
N ASN A 27 -6.27 -18.30 -20.42
CA ASN A 27 -6.43 -19.52 -21.19
C ASN A 27 -6.10 -20.73 -20.30
N GLN A 28 -7.09 -21.59 -20.07
CA GLN A 28 -6.96 -22.73 -19.15
C GLN A 28 -5.96 -23.77 -19.67
N LYS A 29 -5.98 -24.07 -20.97
CA LYS A 29 -5.11 -25.09 -21.59
C LYS A 29 -3.63 -24.69 -21.61
N LYS A 30 -3.35 -23.41 -21.82
CA LYS A 30 -1.98 -22.88 -21.90
C LYS A 30 -1.43 -22.45 -20.53
N HIS A 31 -2.25 -22.50 -19.48
CA HIS A 31 -1.92 -21.98 -18.14
C HIS A 31 -1.30 -20.57 -18.18
N LYS A 32 -1.77 -19.74 -19.12
CA LYS A 32 -1.20 -18.42 -19.40
C LYS A 32 -2.28 -17.36 -19.32
N THR A 33 -1.92 -16.23 -18.72
CA THR A 33 -2.70 -15.00 -18.74
C THR A 33 -2.02 -14.00 -19.67
N LEU A 34 -2.75 -13.55 -20.69
CA LEU A 34 -2.33 -12.46 -21.56
C LEU A 34 -2.93 -11.16 -21.03
N TRP A 35 -2.16 -10.06 -21.12
CA TRP A 35 -2.57 -8.75 -20.64
C TRP A 35 -2.63 -7.79 -21.82
N PHE A 36 -3.65 -6.94 -21.82
CA PHE A 36 -3.88 -5.96 -22.86
C PHE A 36 -4.11 -4.58 -22.24
N LEU A 37 -3.50 -3.57 -22.83
CA LEU A 37 -3.70 -2.16 -22.49
C LEU A 37 -4.14 -1.43 -23.75
N GLN A 38 -5.32 -0.83 -23.73
CA GLN A 38 -5.93 -0.20 -24.91
C GLN A 38 -5.93 -1.12 -26.14
N GLY A 39 -6.27 -2.40 -25.94
CA GLY A 39 -6.32 -3.43 -26.97
C GLY A 39 -4.96 -3.97 -27.46
N ARG A 40 -3.82 -3.47 -26.94
CA ARG A 40 -2.48 -3.97 -27.29
C ARG A 40 -1.96 -4.95 -26.25
N GLU A 41 -1.43 -6.10 -26.68
CA GLU A 41 -0.80 -7.05 -25.76
C GLU A 41 0.44 -6.42 -25.10
N VAL A 42 0.49 -6.46 -23.77
CA VAL A 42 1.57 -5.90 -22.96
C VAL A 42 1.96 -6.88 -21.86
N SER A 43 3.10 -6.62 -21.21
CA SER A 43 3.48 -7.37 -20.02
C SER A 43 2.63 -6.98 -18.82
N ARG A 44 2.47 -7.90 -17.86
CA ARG A 44 1.84 -7.60 -16.56
C ARG A 44 2.53 -6.42 -15.85
N LYS A 45 3.85 -6.31 -15.99
CA LYS A 45 4.63 -5.22 -15.38
C LYS A 45 4.19 -3.86 -15.91
N THR A 46 4.01 -3.73 -17.22
CA THR A 46 3.54 -2.49 -17.87
C THR A 46 2.14 -2.10 -17.39
N VAL A 47 1.25 -3.09 -17.19
CA VAL A 47 -0.08 -2.83 -16.60
C VAL A 47 0.06 -2.32 -15.16
N MET A 48 0.92 -2.94 -14.34
CA MET A 48 1.14 -2.49 -12.96
C MET A 48 1.74 -1.07 -12.89
N GLU A 49 2.70 -0.75 -13.75
CA GLU A 49 3.24 0.61 -13.87
C GLU A 49 2.13 1.60 -14.24
N LYS A 50 1.23 1.23 -15.17
CA LYS A 50 0.11 2.08 -15.55
C LYS A 50 -0.90 2.28 -14.41
N MET A 51 -1.15 1.27 -13.58
CA MET A 51 -2.02 1.41 -12.41
C MET A 51 -1.42 2.36 -11.37
N VAL A 52 -0.11 2.30 -11.16
CA VAL A 52 0.60 3.23 -10.26
C VAL A 52 0.51 4.67 -10.78
N GLU A 53 0.65 4.89 -12.10
CA GLU A 53 0.45 6.22 -12.70
C GLU A 53 -0.97 6.78 -12.49
N LEU A 54 -1.97 5.90 -12.32
CA LEU A 54 -3.35 6.26 -12.04
C LEU A 54 -3.66 6.32 -10.53
N ASN A 55 -2.63 6.27 -9.68
CA ASN A 55 -2.73 6.25 -8.21
C ASN A 55 -3.53 5.04 -7.65
N ILE A 56 -3.58 3.94 -8.40
CA ILE A 56 -4.23 2.69 -7.98
C ILE A 56 -3.15 1.74 -7.44
N GLN A 57 -3.06 1.63 -6.12
CA GLN A 57 -2.10 0.75 -5.44
C GLN A 57 -2.73 -0.61 -5.13
N MET A 58 -2.48 -1.61 -5.98
CA MET A 58 -3.01 -2.97 -5.78
C MET A 58 -2.48 -3.67 -4.51
N ASP A 59 -1.34 -3.23 -3.97
CA ASP A 59 -0.73 -3.78 -2.75
C ASP A 59 -1.17 -3.05 -1.48
N SER A 60 -1.91 -1.95 -1.61
CA SER A 60 -2.38 -1.18 -0.45
C SER A 60 -3.58 -1.85 0.18
N LEU A 61 -3.37 -2.45 1.35
CA LEU A 61 -4.44 -3.04 2.19
C LEU A 61 -5.59 -2.06 2.46
N CYS A 62 -5.32 -0.75 2.45
CA CYS A 62 -6.34 0.28 2.68
C CYS A 62 -7.17 0.59 1.43
N GLN A 63 -6.63 0.33 0.22
CA GLN A 63 -7.37 0.50 -1.05
C GLN A 63 -8.02 -0.80 -1.50
N PHE A 64 -7.49 -1.96 -1.07
CA PHE A 64 -8.01 -3.27 -1.39
C PHE A 64 -8.00 -4.18 -0.14
N LEU A 65 -9.19 -4.49 0.37
CA LEU A 65 -9.40 -5.41 1.48
C LEU A 65 -9.87 -6.76 0.95
N PRO A 66 -8.97 -7.72 0.67
CA PRO A 66 -9.38 -9.08 0.36
C PRO A 66 -9.99 -9.74 1.61
N GLN A 67 -10.99 -10.60 1.44
CA GLN A 67 -11.70 -11.28 2.54
C GLN A 67 -10.75 -11.91 3.57
N ASP A 68 -9.63 -12.50 3.13
CA ASP A 68 -8.65 -13.15 4.00
C ASP A 68 -7.81 -12.17 4.84
N ARG A 69 -7.64 -10.91 4.40
CA ARG A 69 -6.82 -9.91 5.12
C ARG A 69 -7.63 -8.90 5.92
N VAL A 70 -8.95 -9.09 6.02
CA VAL A 70 -9.80 -8.29 6.92
C VAL A 70 -9.33 -8.46 8.38
N ALA A 71 -8.87 -9.66 8.75
CA ALA A 71 -8.31 -9.94 10.07
C ALA A 71 -6.97 -9.23 10.31
N ASP A 72 -6.09 -9.20 9.30
CA ASP A 72 -4.80 -8.52 9.40
C ASP A 72 -4.97 -7.02 9.66
N PHE A 73 -5.99 -6.39 9.07
CA PHE A 73 -6.34 -5.00 9.34
C PHE A 73 -6.73 -4.76 10.81
N ALA A 74 -7.49 -5.69 11.42
CA ALA A 74 -7.87 -5.60 12.83
C ALA A 74 -6.71 -5.86 13.80
N LEU A 75 -5.68 -6.59 13.34
CA LEU A 75 -4.47 -6.89 14.12
C LEU A 75 -3.40 -5.78 14.05
N MET A 76 -3.51 -4.85 13.11
CA MET A 76 -2.55 -3.75 12.98
C MET A 76 -2.64 -2.79 14.18
N ASN A 77 -1.48 -2.41 14.71
CA ASN A 77 -1.43 -1.36 15.72
C ASN A 77 -1.67 0.03 15.10
N SER A 78 -2.04 1.02 15.92
CA SER A 78 -2.37 2.38 15.44
C SER A 78 -1.24 3.03 14.63
N GLN A 79 0.02 2.65 14.86
CA GLN A 79 1.17 3.16 14.12
C GLN A 79 1.28 2.54 12.72
N GLN A 80 1.03 1.23 12.59
CA GLN A 80 1.02 0.53 11.31
C GLN A 80 -0.14 0.99 10.44
N LEU A 81 -1.31 1.20 11.03
CA LEU A 81 -2.46 1.81 10.35
C LEU A 81 -2.11 3.20 9.81
N LEU A 82 -1.50 4.05 10.63
CA LEU A 82 -1.08 5.39 10.21
C LEU A 82 -0.13 5.34 9.00
N VAL A 83 0.87 4.46 9.02
CA VAL A 83 1.81 4.29 7.91
C VAL A 83 1.13 3.74 6.66
N ALA A 84 0.18 2.81 6.80
CA ALA A 84 -0.57 2.25 5.68
C ALA A 84 -1.51 3.30 5.06
N THR A 85 -2.21 4.09 5.88
CA THR A 85 -3.05 5.20 5.43
C THR A 85 -2.22 6.27 4.72
N GLU A 86 -1.07 6.65 5.27
CA GLU A 86 -0.20 7.64 4.64
C GLU A 86 0.31 7.19 3.27
N LYS A 87 0.69 5.91 3.14
CA LYS A 87 1.09 5.34 1.85
C LYS A 87 -0.05 5.30 0.84
N ALA A 88 -1.26 4.99 1.30
CA ALA A 88 -2.46 4.94 0.45
C ALA A 88 -2.88 6.33 -0.06
N VAL A 89 -2.55 7.40 0.68
CA VAL A 89 -2.84 8.80 0.31
C VAL A 89 -1.72 9.42 -0.53
N GLU A 90 -0.59 8.72 -0.73
CA GLU A 90 0.56 9.16 -1.54
C GLU A 90 0.96 10.62 -1.28
N ALA A 91 1.02 11.02 -0.01
CA ALA A 91 1.51 12.32 0.38
C ALA A 91 3.01 12.23 0.74
N PRO A 92 3.94 12.37 -0.24
CA PRO A 92 5.38 12.22 0.01
C PRO A 92 5.90 13.20 1.08
N GLN A 93 5.26 14.36 1.20
CA GLN A 93 5.55 15.31 2.27
C GLN A 93 5.21 14.77 3.67
N LEU A 94 4.12 14.00 3.80
CA LEU A 94 3.73 13.41 5.07
C LEU A 94 4.69 12.28 5.43
N SER A 95 5.01 11.39 4.49
CA SER A 95 5.89 10.24 4.77
C SER A 95 7.30 10.67 5.16
N HIS A 96 7.82 11.70 4.51
CA HIS A 96 9.09 12.31 4.89
C HIS A 96 9.02 12.96 6.29
N LEU A 97 7.91 13.61 6.64
CA LEU A 97 7.70 14.19 7.97
C LEU A 97 7.62 13.12 9.05
N LEU A 98 6.83 12.05 8.85
CA LEU A 98 6.76 10.92 9.78
C LEU A 98 8.13 10.25 9.95
N GLN A 99 8.89 10.09 8.87
CA GLN A 99 10.25 9.54 8.94
C GLN A 99 11.19 10.45 9.75
N LYS A 100 11.10 11.77 9.56
CA LYS A 100 11.89 12.77 10.30
C LYS A 100 11.51 12.85 11.78
N LEU A 101 10.22 12.75 12.11
CA LEU A 101 9.76 12.68 13.50
C LEU A 101 10.25 11.39 14.16
N ASN A 102 10.12 10.25 13.48
CA ASN A 102 10.62 8.97 14.00
C ASN A 102 12.14 8.96 14.21
N SER A 103 12.93 9.55 13.31
CA SER A 103 14.39 9.65 13.49
C SER A 103 14.77 10.57 14.65
N SER A 104 14.01 11.64 14.88
CA SER A 104 14.22 12.59 15.98
C SER A 104 13.77 12.04 17.35
N LEU A 105 12.75 11.18 17.38
CA LEU A 105 12.25 10.55 18.60
C LEU A 105 13.06 9.32 19.04
N LYS A 106 13.66 8.57 18.12
CA LYS A 106 14.54 7.41 18.41
C LYS A 106 15.66 7.70 19.43
N PRO A 107 16.42 8.81 19.36
CA PRO A 107 17.44 9.12 20.36
C PRO A 107 16.84 9.50 21.72
N LEU A 108 15.65 10.09 21.77
CA LEU A 108 14.96 10.45 23.01
C LEU A 108 14.39 9.23 23.74
N LEU A 109 13.98 8.18 23.01
CA LEU A 109 13.54 6.89 23.57
C LEU A 109 14.71 6.01 24.04
N LYS A 110 15.95 6.30 23.64
CA LYS A 110 17.15 5.60 24.11
C LYS A 110 17.60 6.03 25.51
N ILE A 111 16.92 7.00 26.13
CA ILE A 111 17.16 7.33 27.53
C ILE A 111 16.79 6.09 28.33
N PRO A 112 17.76 5.41 28.97
CA PRO A 112 17.47 4.18 29.66
C PRO A 112 16.55 4.47 30.85
N LEU A 113 15.60 3.58 31.11
CA LEU A 113 14.53 3.76 32.10
C LEU A 113 15.04 4.10 33.52
N TRP A 114 16.30 3.78 33.83
CA TRP A 114 16.97 4.15 35.08
C TRP A 114 17.28 5.65 35.19
N LEU A 115 17.52 6.35 34.07
CA LEU A 115 17.81 7.79 34.04
C LEU A 115 16.57 8.62 34.37
N MET A 116 15.37 8.16 33.96
CA MET A 116 14.10 8.78 34.37
C MET A 116 13.79 8.53 35.86
N LYS A 117 14.13 7.35 36.39
CA LYS A 117 13.97 7.02 37.82
C LYS A 117 14.97 7.78 38.72
N ALA A 118 16.16 8.09 38.22
CA ALA A 118 17.18 8.87 38.94
C ALA A 118 16.73 10.32 39.21
N CYS A 119 16.00 10.95 38.29
CA CYS A 119 15.43 12.29 38.51
C CYS A 119 14.34 12.30 39.60
N SER A 120 13.54 11.23 39.74
CA SER A 120 12.54 11.15 40.82
C SER A 120 13.14 10.93 42.21
N SER A 121 14.34 10.33 42.31
CA SER A 121 15.03 10.14 43.59
C SER A 121 15.85 11.34 44.07
N PHE A 122 16.11 12.32 43.20
CA PHE A 122 16.92 13.50 43.55
C PHE A 122 16.09 14.66 44.16
N SER A 123 14.76 14.60 44.08
CA SER A 123 13.87 15.59 44.72
C SER A 123 13.53 15.27 46.18
N SER A 124 14.07 14.20 46.76
CA SER A 124 13.80 13.80 48.15
C SER A 124 15.02 13.96 49.07
N THR A 125 16.04 14.75 48.67
CA THR A 125 17.22 15.03 49.50
C THR A 125 17.67 16.49 49.43
N LEU A 126 16.72 17.41 49.28
CA LEU A 126 16.87 18.82 49.71
C LEU A 126 15.64 19.25 50.49
#